data_AF-A0A1X0U9G9-F1
#
_entry.id   AF-A0A1X0U9G9-F1
#
_cell.length_a   1.000
_cell.length_b   1.000
_cell.length_c   1.000
_cell.angle_alpha   90.00
_cell.angle_beta   90.00
_cell.angle_gamma   90.00
#
_symmetry.space_group_name_H-M   'P 1'
#
loop_
_entity.id
_entity.type
_entity.pdbx_description
1 polymer ?
#
loop_
_entity_poly.entity_id
_entity_poly.type
_entity_poly.pdbx_seq_one_letter_code
_entity_poly.pdbx_strand_id
1 'polypeptide(L)' 'MTSGNFLIDLADRAARTFAGTLVAAIPATGGFGDVDWLNSATIAGTAALVSVLTSLATVNVGAAKGLPTTAPVVRGEFID' A
#
# COMPACT_ATOMS: atom_id res chain seq x y z
N MET A 1 6.47 2.11 6.53
CA MET A 1 7.89 2.47 6.33
C MET A 1 8.24 2.08 4.90
N THR A 2 8.88 2.95 4.13
CA THR A 2 9.39 2.63 2.78
C THR A 2 10.85 2.19 2.90
N SER A 3 11.22 1.13 2.18
CA SER A 3 12.58 0.59 2.11
C SER A 3 13.50 1.41 1.19
N GLY A 4 12.94 2.36 0.43
CA GLY A 4 13.66 3.08 -0.63
C GLY A 4 13.74 2.32 -1.95
N ASN A 5 13.30 1.05 -1.99
CA ASN A 5 13.19 0.27 -3.21
C ASN A 5 11.72 -0.02 -3.54
N PHE A 6 11.25 0.51 -4.68
CA PHE A 6 9.86 0.40 -5.12
C PHE A 6 9.37 -1.05 -5.16
N LEU A 7 10.18 -2.00 -5.64
CA LEU A 7 9.77 -3.39 -5.74
C LEU A 7 9.59 -4.06 -4.36
N ILE A 8 10.46 -3.74 -3.39
CA ILE A 8 10.32 -4.23 -2.01
C ILE A 8 9.07 -3.63 -1.37
N ASP A 9 8.83 -2.34 -1.57
CA ASP A 9 7.66 -1.65 -1.02
C ASP A 9 6.35 -2.15 -1.65
N LEU A 10 6.36 -2.42 -2.95
CA LEU A 10 5.25 -3.00 -3.68
C LEU A 10 4.93 -4.40 -3.13
N ALA A 11 5.95 -5.24 -2.93
CA ALA A 11 5.80 -6.59 -2.40
C ALA A 11 5.26 -6.57 -0.95
N ASP A 12 5.81 -5.72 -0.07
CA ASP A 12 5.32 -5.55 1.31
C ASP A 12 3.84 -5.12 1.32
N ARG A 13 3.46 -4.15 0.49
CA ARG A 13 2.07 -3.69 0.38
C ARG A 13 1.15 -4.79 -0.14
N ALA A 14 1.55 -5.52 -1.17
CA ALA A 14 0.77 -6.61 -1.73
C ALA A 14 0.58 -7.74 -0.68
N ALA A 15 1.65 -8.11 0.03
CA ALA A 15 1.61 -9.12 1.08
C ALA A 15 0.70 -8.72 2.24
N ARG A 16 0.78 -7.46 2.71
CA ARG A 16 -0.11 -6.94 3.76
C ARG A 16 -1.57 -6.92 3.31
N THR A 17 -1.83 -6.52 2.06
CA THR A 17 -3.18 -6.51 1.49
C THR A 17 -3.74 -7.92 1.41
N PHE A 18 -2.94 -8.87 0.91
CA PHE A 18 -3.31 -10.28 0.86
C PHE A 18 -3.63 -10.82 2.25
N ALA A 19 -2.71 -10.66 3.21
CA ALA A 19 -2.87 -11.19 4.56
C ALA A 19 -4.09 -10.58 5.28
N GLY A 20 -4.27 -9.27 5.22
CA GLY A 20 -5.41 -8.59 5.82
C GLY A 20 -6.74 -9.03 5.21
N THR A 21 -6.79 -9.16 3.88
CA THR A 21 -8.00 -9.61 3.17
C THR A 21 -8.29 -11.08 3.42
N LEU A 22 -7.26 -11.93 3.50
CA LEU A 22 -7.41 -13.36 3.78
C LEU A 22 -8.01 -13.55 5.17
N VAL A 23 -7.48 -12.88 6.19
CA VAL A 23 -8.03 -12.92 7.55
C VAL A 23 -9.47 -12.40 7.57
N ALA A 24 -9.79 -11.35 6.81
CA ALA A 24 -11.14 -10.82 6.72
C ALA A 24 -12.13 -11.73 5.98
N ALA A 25 -11.65 -12.58 5.06
CA ALA A 25 -12.49 -13.50 4.28
C ALA A 25 -12.81 -14.80 5.05
N ILE A 26 -12.05 -15.12 6.10
CA ILE A 26 -12.28 -16.31 6.92
C ILE A 26 -13.56 -16.08 7.77
N PRO A 27 -14.54 -17.00 7.71
CA PRO A 27 -15.74 -16.91 8.53
C PRO A 27 -15.40 -17.05 10.02
N ALA A 28 -16.06 -16.27 10.87
CA ALA A 28 -15.86 -16.29 12.33
C ALA A 28 -16.47 -17.52 13.04
N THR A 29 -16.98 -18.49 12.26
CA THR A 29 -17.71 -19.66 12.74
C THR A 29 -17.10 -20.93 12.18
N GLY A 30 -17.14 -22.03 12.95
CA GLY A 30 -16.55 -23.31 12.56
C GLY A 30 -15.08 -23.42 12.93
N GLY A 31 -14.47 -24.56 12.57
CA GLY A 31 -13.05 -24.83 12.77
C GLY A 31 -12.21 -24.52 11.53
N PHE A 32 -10.89 -24.62 11.66
CA PHE A 32 -9.93 -24.39 10.57
C PHE A 32 -10.20 -25.26 9.32
N GLY A 33 -10.71 -26.48 9.50
CA GLY A 33 -11.04 -27.39 8.41
C GLY A 33 -12.33 -27.06 7.66
N ASP A 34 -13.21 -26.25 8.26
CA ASP A 34 -14.49 -25.86 7.65
C ASP A 34 -14.35 -24.62 6.76
N VAL A 35 -13.18 -23.98 6.79
CA VAL A 35 -12.89 -22.79 5.98
C VAL A 35 -12.74 -23.19 4.51
N ASP A 36 -13.48 -22.50 3.64
CA ASP A 36 -13.22 -22.54 2.20
C ASP A 36 -11.95 -21.75 1.88
N TRP A 37 -10.81 -22.43 2.01
CA TRP A 37 -9.48 -21.86 1.78
C TRP A 37 -9.29 -21.36 0.36
N LEU A 38 -9.88 -22.05 -0.63
CA LEU A 38 -9.73 -21.69 -2.03
C LEU A 38 -10.46 -20.38 -2.33
N ASN A 39 -11.71 -20.25 -1.88
CA ASN A 39 -12.48 -19.01 -2.05
C ASN A 39 -11.83 -17.85 -1.30
N SER A 40 -11.41 -18.07 -0.05
CA SER A 40 -10.75 -17.04 0.78
C SER A 40 -9.44 -16.56 0.15
N ALA A 41 -8.61 -17.48 -0.35
CA ALA A 41 -7.39 -17.15 -1.07
C ALA A 41 -7.65 -16.42 -2.40
N THR A 42 -8.74 -16.77 -3.09
CA THR A 42 -9.14 -16.09 -4.34
C THR A 42 -9.49 -14.62 -4.07
N ILE A 43 -10.30 -14.34 -3.05
CA ILE A 43 -10.67 -12.97 -2.64
C ILE A 43 -9.42 -12.17 -2.27
N ALA A 44 -8.55 -12.75 -1.42
CA ALA A 44 -7.31 -12.11 -0.99
C ALA A 44 -6.35 -11.85 -2.16
N GLY A 45 -6.24 -12.80 -3.09
CA GLY A 45 -5.44 -12.67 -4.30
C GLY A 45 -5.95 -11.55 -5.22
N THR A 46 -7.26 -11.44 -5.41
CA THR A 46 -7.87 -10.33 -6.17
C THR A 46 -7.58 -8.98 -5.51
N ALA A 47 -7.70 -8.86 -4.19
CA ALA A 47 -7.39 -7.61 -3.49
C ALA A 47 -5.90 -7.24 -3.61
N ALA A 48 -5.01 -8.22 -3.48
CA ALA A 48 -3.57 -8.00 -3.68
C ALA A 48 -3.26 -7.54 -5.11
N LEU A 49 -3.90 -8.15 -6.12
CA LEU A 49 -3.77 -7.73 -7.52
C LEU A 49 -4.23 -6.29 -7.72
N VAL A 50 -5.39 -5.90 -7.18
CA VAL A 50 -5.88 -4.51 -7.22
C VAL A 50 -4.87 -3.56 -6.57
N SER A 51 -4.28 -3.93 -5.44
CA SER A 51 -3.23 -3.15 -4.78
C SER A 51 -1.99 -2.98 -5.68
N VAL A 52 -1.55 -4.04 -6.34
CA VAL A 52 -0.42 -3.98 -7.28
C VAL A 52 -0.73 -3.05 -8.45
N LEU A 53 -1.87 -3.23 -9.11
CA LEU A 53 -2.29 -2.40 -10.24
C LEU A 53 -2.41 -0.93 -9.85
N THR A 54 -2.97 -0.64 -8.68
CA THR A 54 -3.05 0.72 -8.13
C THR A 54 -1.66 1.30 -7.90
N SER A 55 -0.76 0.52 -7.29
CA SER A 55 0.62 0.97 -7.03
C SER A 55 1.37 1.31 -8.31
N LEU A 56 1.20 0.50 -9.37
CA LEU A 56 1.73 0.77 -10.70
C LEU A 56 1.10 2.02 -11.32
N ALA A 57 -0.22 2.21 -11.19
CA ALA A 57 -0.91 3.39 -11.71
C ALA A 57 -0.46 4.69 -11.01
N THR A 58 -0.06 4.61 -9.74
CA THR A 58 0.38 5.75 -8.93
C THR A 58 1.90 5.94 -8.88
N VAL A 59 2.67 5.14 -9.62
CA VAL A 59 4.13 5.28 -9.62
C VAL A 59 4.49 6.60 -10.30
N ASN A 60 5.05 7.54 -9.53
CA ASN A 60 5.52 8.81 -10.08
C ASN A 60 6.80 8.56 -10.89
N VAL A 61 6.66 8.43 -12.22
CA VAL A 61 7.79 8.25 -13.15
C VAL A 61 8.54 9.57 -13.43
N GLY A 62 8.18 10.67 -12.77
CA GLY A 62 8.81 11.98 -12.95
C GLY A 62 9.73 12.33 -11.78
N ALA A 63 10.91 12.87 -12.08
CA ALA A 63 11.70 13.64 -11.12
C ALA A 63 10.76 14.60 -10.39
N ALA A 64 10.88 14.71 -9.07
CA ALA A 64 10.15 15.65 -8.25
C ALA A 64 10.28 17.08 -8.82
N LYS A 65 9.41 17.45 -9.77
CA LYS A 65 9.30 18.79 -10.31
C LYS A 65 8.42 19.57 -9.35
N GLY A 66 9.04 20.03 -8.27
CA GLY A 66 8.51 21.06 -7.39
C GLY A 66 7.43 20.60 -6.43
N LEU A 67 7.78 19.73 -5.47
CA LEU A 67 7.02 19.76 -4.22
C LEU A 67 7.25 21.14 -3.58
N PRO A 68 6.20 21.90 -3.23
CA PRO A 68 6.36 23.12 -2.47
C PRO A 68 7.14 22.81 -1.20
N THR A 69 8.24 23.51 -1.00
CA THR A 69 9.07 23.36 0.19
C THR A 69 8.21 23.67 1.42
N THR A 70 8.16 22.74 2.38
CA THR A 70 7.63 23.01 3.72
C THR A 70 8.69 23.64 4.63
N ALA A 71 9.85 24.05 4.08
CA ALA A 71 10.78 24.88 4.82
C ALA A 71 10.03 26.15 5.28
N PRO A 72 10.08 26.49 6.57
CA PRO A 72 9.45 27.72 7.04
C PRO A 72 10.03 28.89 6.24
N VAL A 73 9.16 29.63 5.58
CA VAL A 73 9.53 30.88 4.92
C VAL A 73 9.90 31.84 6.04
N VAL A 74 11.18 31.93 6.39
CA VAL A 74 11.67 33.04 7.20
C VAL A 74 11.50 34.26 6.32
N ARG A 75 10.36 34.94 6.47
CA ARG A 75 10.16 36.29 5.98
C ARG A 75 11.21 37.12 6.72
N GLY A 76 12.35 37.32 6.08
CA GLY A 76 13.35 38.28 6.51
C GLY A 76 12.61 39.60 6.70
N GLU A 77 12.56 40.02 7.96
CA GLU A 77 12.17 41.36 8.34
C GLU A 77 13.07 42.32 7.54
N PHE A 78 12.47 43.10 6.65
CA PHE A 78 13.11 44.27 6.08
C PHE A 78 13.32 45.23 7.26
N ILE A 79 14.51 45.20 7.82
CA ILE A 79 15.04 46.29 8.62
C ILE A 79 15.99 47.01 7.67
N ASP A 80 15.71 48.31 7.50
CA ASP A 80 16.37 49.35 6.71
C ASP A 80 15.67 49.74 5.38
#